data_AF-A0A419GZJ2-F1
#
_entry.id   AF-A0A419GZJ2-F1
#
_cell.length_a   1.000
_cell.length_b   1.000
_cell.length_c   1.000
_cell.angle_alpha   90.00
_cell.angle_beta   90.00
_cell.angle_gamma   90.00
#
_symmetry.space_group_name_H-M   'P 1'
#
loop_
_entity.id
_entity.type
_entity.pdbx_description
1 polymer ?
#
loop_
_entity_poly.entity_id
_entity_poly.type
_entity_poly.pdbx_seq_one_letter_code
_entity_poly.pdbx_strand_id
1 'polypeptide(L)'
;MLEFPVKKLRLINYFLAFITLLAILILTRDLISTSLTNGEQRRTGKENAHQPQTALIRKNLMQYAAVLEKNPFGAPGKLHQASLASSEDKGTADISLSNLILMGTAVGSGSLSYAIFEDRTQSPAQQEVFRLGSEVFQYGTLKKIERSSVSIQRNASSYTVSLSDLSMESSPAQEQSREAPKSQNSFARKVGERDYILDSRRIQKSLENPEQILTDARMLPNINAQTGKQEGFTISEVVPNGIYYSLGLRNGDILLRINDLEISNPEVAMQAMSALKGMNNINLDIIRSGQNMSMNYRIR
;
A
#
# COMPACT_ATOMS: atom_id res chain seq x y z
N MET A 1 -64.81 40.88 23.48
CA MET A 1 -65.49 40.01 22.49
C MET A 1 -65.18 40.55 21.10
N LEU A 2 -64.25 39.93 20.36
CA LEU A 2 -64.05 40.29 18.95
C LEU A 2 -65.01 39.48 18.09
N GLU A 3 -66.13 40.09 17.70
CA GLU A 3 -67.01 39.53 16.67
C GLU A 3 -66.32 39.70 15.30
N PHE A 4 -65.56 38.68 14.89
CA PHE A 4 -64.97 38.68 13.56
C PHE A 4 -66.07 38.35 12.53
N PRO A 5 -66.39 39.25 11.59
CA PRO A 5 -67.44 39.00 10.61
C PRO A 5 -67.04 37.79 9.75
N VAL A 6 -67.92 36.81 9.63
CA VAL A 6 -67.73 35.52 8.90
C VAL A 6 -67.13 35.72 7.49
N LYS A 7 -67.38 36.87 6.85
CA LYS A 7 -66.77 37.25 5.56
C LYS A 7 -65.25 37.38 5.60
N LYS A 8 -64.66 37.91 6.69
CA LYS A 8 -63.20 38.03 6.86
C LYS A 8 -62.54 36.67 7.04
N LEU A 9 -63.17 35.72 7.74
CA LEU A 9 -62.67 34.34 7.84
C LEU A 9 -62.65 33.63 6.48
N ARG A 10 -63.68 33.84 5.65
CA ARG A 10 -63.69 33.29 4.28
C ARG A 10 -62.55 33.86 3.44
N LEU A 11 -62.30 35.17 3.53
CA LEU A 11 -61.19 35.82 2.83
C LEU A 11 -59.82 35.24 3.27
N ILE A 12 -59.64 35.03 4.59
CA ILE A 12 -58.43 34.43 5.16
C ILE A 12 -58.26 32.98 4.68
N ASN A 13 -59.32 32.19 4.64
CA ASN A 13 -59.25 30.81 4.13
C ASN A 13 -58.90 30.76 2.64
N TYR A 14 -59.43 31.67 1.82
CA TYR A 14 -59.04 31.77 0.41
C TYR A 14 -57.57 32.19 0.25
N PHE A 15 -57.09 33.11 1.08
CA PHE A 15 -55.69 33.51 1.08
C PHE A 15 -54.76 32.36 1.52
N LEU A 16 -55.15 31.60 2.55
CA LEU A 16 -54.41 30.43 3.00
C LEU A 16 -54.38 29.33 1.92
N ALA A 17 -55.51 29.08 1.25
CA ALA A 17 -55.60 28.13 0.14
C ALA A 17 -54.76 28.56 -1.07
N PHE A 18 -54.66 29.87 -1.32
CA PHE A 18 -53.80 30.40 -2.37
C PHE A 18 -52.32 30.19 -2.04
N ILE A 19 -51.91 30.42 -0.78
CA ILE A 19 -50.53 30.18 -0.33
C ILE A 19 -50.17 28.69 -0.41
N THR A 20 -51.07 27.78 0.01
CA THR A 20 -50.80 26.34 -0.08
C THR A 20 -50.69 25.88 -1.53
N LEU A 21 -51.53 26.39 -2.43
CA LEU A 21 -51.45 26.11 -3.86
C LEU A 21 -50.14 26.61 -4.47
N LEU A 22 -49.69 27.82 -4.10
CA LEU A 22 -48.42 28.37 -4.55
C LEU A 22 -47.23 27.52 -4.07
N ALA A 23 -47.24 27.07 -2.82
CA ALA A 23 -46.20 26.21 -2.26
C ALA A 23 -46.12 24.85 -2.99
N ILE A 24 -47.27 24.24 -3.29
CA ILE A 24 -47.33 23.00 -4.08
C ILE A 24 -46.74 23.22 -5.48
N LEU A 25 -47.05 24.35 -6.13
CA LEU A 25 -46.56 24.65 -7.47
C LEU A 25 -45.02 24.84 -7.51
N ILE A 26 -44.45 25.42 -6.46
CA ILE A 26 -42.99 25.59 -6.34
C ILE A 26 -42.32 24.22 -6.13
N LEU A 27 -42.89 23.35 -5.29
CA LEU A 27 -42.37 22.01 -5.05
C LEU A 27 -42.46 21.13 -6.31
N THR A 28 -43.57 21.20 -7.06
CA THR A 28 -43.70 20.45 -8.32
C THR A 28 -42.74 20.96 -9.39
N ARG A 29 -42.49 22.28 -9.46
CA ARG A 29 -41.46 22.85 -10.36
C ARG A 29 -40.08 22.26 -10.07
N ASP A 30 -39.73 22.12 -8.80
CA ASP A 30 -38.41 21.61 -8.37
C ASP A 30 -38.27 20.09 -8.59
N LEU A 31 -39.36 19.34 -8.40
CA LEU A 31 -39.44 17.92 -8.76
C LEU A 31 -39.32 17.69 -10.28
N ILE A 32 -39.93 18.57 -11.07
CA ILE A 32 -39.86 18.52 -12.54
C ILE A 32 -38.47 18.94 -13.04
N SER A 33 -37.87 20.00 -12.47
CA SER A 33 -36.53 20.45 -12.87
C SER A 33 -35.46 19.39 -12.59
N THR A 34 -35.53 18.71 -11.46
CA THR A 34 -34.60 17.63 -11.09
C THR A 34 -34.81 16.36 -11.92
N SER A 35 -36.05 16.06 -12.29
CA SER A 35 -36.38 14.89 -13.14
C SER A 35 -35.99 15.08 -14.61
N LEU A 36 -36.19 16.28 -15.18
CA LEU A 36 -35.87 16.55 -16.59
C LEU A 36 -34.41 16.99 -16.83
N THR A 37 -33.70 17.50 -15.82
CA THR A 37 -32.27 17.89 -15.95
C THR A 37 -31.33 16.70 -16.12
N ASN A 38 -31.76 15.47 -15.80
CA ASN A 38 -30.98 14.27 -16.06
C ASN A 38 -31.14 13.71 -17.50
N GLY A 39 -32.00 14.30 -18.34
CA GLY A 39 -32.32 13.79 -19.68
C GLY A 39 -31.76 14.58 -20.88
N GLU A 40 -31.50 15.88 -20.75
CA GLU A 40 -31.30 16.77 -21.92
C GLU A 40 -30.02 17.61 -21.89
N GLN A 41 -28.88 16.98 -21.57
CA GLN A 41 -27.57 17.49 -22.01
C GLN A 41 -26.88 16.56 -23.04
N ARG A 42 -27.68 15.75 -23.75
CA ARG A 42 -27.27 15.12 -25.01
C ARG A 42 -28.21 15.58 -26.11
N ARG A 43 -27.70 16.46 -26.97
CA ARG A 43 -28.04 16.68 -28.41
C ARG A 43 -28.34 18.14 -28.75
N THR A 44 -27.29 18.93 -28.92
CA THR A 44 -27.22 19.89 -30.02
C THR A 44 -25.78 19.94 -30.54
N GLY A 45 -25.55 19.30 -31.70
CA GLY A 45 -24.28 19.31 -32.41
C GLY A 45 -24.51 18.77 -33.81
N LYS A 46 -24.53 19.70 -34.77
CA LYS A 46 -24.90 19.52 -36.18
C LYS A 46 -24.18 18.35 -36.86
N GLU A 47 -24.97 17.62 -37.63
CA GLU A 47 -24.55 16.60 -38.60
C GLU A 47 -23.81 17.25 -39.77
N ASN A 48 -22.51 17.00 -39.87
CA ASN A 48 -21.78 17.02 -41.14
C ASN A 48 -21.29 15.59 -41.36
N ALA A 49 -21.78 14.98 -42.43
CA ALA A 49 -21.44 13.65 -42.89
C ALA A 49 -19.92 13.49 -43.04
N HIS A 50 -19.32 12.55 -42.30
CA HIS A 50 -18.05 11.90 -42.63
C HIS A 50 -18.13 10.42 -42.23
N GLN A 51 -17.57 9.59 -43.10
CA GLN A 51 -17.53 8.12 -43.11
C GLN A 51 -17.26 7.45 -41.74
N PRO A 52 -17.70 6.19 -41.53
CA PRO A 52 -17.41 5.46 -40.31
C PRO A 52 -15.93 5.03 -40.30
N GLN A 53 -15.06 5.95 -39.91
CA GLN A 53 -13.79 5.59 -39.30
C GLN A 53 -14.07 5.40 -37.81
N THR A 54 -13.86 4.18 -37.32
CA THR A 54 -13.92 3.86 -35.90
C THR A 54 -12.76 4.55 -35.17
N ALA A 55 -12.84 5.87 -35.04
CA ALA A 55 -11.93 6.65 -34.23
C ALA A 55 -12.27 6.33 -32.78
N LEU A 56 -11.39 5.58 -32.12
CA LEU A 56 -11.39 5.40 -30.68
C LEU A 56 -11.48 6.80 -30.06
N ILE A 57 -12.65 7.14 -29.50
CA ILE A 57 -12.85 8.37 -28.74
C ILE A 57 -11.82 8.32 -27.60
N ARG A 58 -10.69 9.01 -27.78
CA ARG A 58 -9.69 9.19 -26.72
C ARG A 58 -10.33 10.10 -25.69
N LYS A 59 -11.10 9.51 -24.76
CA LYS A 59 -11.62 10.22 -23.59
C LYS A 59 -10.43 10.86 -22.89
N ASN A 60 -10.47 12.18 -22.75
CA ASN A 60 -9.42 12.94 -22.12
C ASN A 60 -9.35 12.54 -20.64
N LEU A 61 -8.15 12.21 -20.14
CA LEU A 61 -7.94 11.74 -18.77
C LEU A 61 -8.44 12.73 -17.71
N MET A 62 -8.51 14.02 -18.03
CA MET A 62 -9.05 15.06 -17.13
C MET A 62 -10.54 14.88 -16.81
N GLN A 63 -11.29 14.13 -17.64
CA GLN A 63 -12.70 13.82 -17.37
C GLN A 63 -12.89 12.91 -16.14
N TYR A 64 -11.85 12.22 -15.70
CA TYR A 64 -11.88 11.33 -14.54
C TYR A 64 -11.44 12.02 -13.24
N ALA A 65 -11.05 13.30 -13.29
CA ALA A 65 -10.61 14.06 -12.12
C ALA A 65 -11.67 14.07 -11.01
N ALA A 66 -12.96 14.21 -11.37
CA ALA A 66 -14.07 14.20 -10.43
C ALA A 66 -14.20 12.90 -9.62
N VAL A 67 -13.77 11.76 -10.19
CA VAL A 67 -13.79 10.46 -9.51
C VAL A 67 -12.66 10.37 -8.48
N LEU A 68 -11.50 10.93 -8.79
CA LEU A 68 -10.36 11.00 -7.88
C LEU A 68 -10.58 12.01 -6.74
N GLU A 69 -11.22 13.14 -7.04
CA GLU A 69 -11.52 14.18 -6.06
C GLU A 69 -12.64 13.77 -5.10
N LYS A 70 -13.62 13.01 -5.58
CA LYS A 70 -14.71 12.45 -4.76
C LYS A 70 -14.47 10.98 -4.46
N ASN A 71 -13.23 10.63 -4.12
CA ASN A 71 -12.81 9.24 -3.91
C ASN A 71 -13.73 8.53 -2.89
N PRO A 72 -14.54 7.53 -3.31
CA PRO A 72 -15.43 6.80 -2.41
C PRO A 72 -14.72 5.66 -1.66
N PHE A 73 -13.43 5.41 -1.91
CA PHE A 73 -12.69 4.26 -1.39
C PHE A 73 -11.35 4.63 -0.71
N GLY A 74 -11.16 5.90 -0.32
CA GLY A 74 -9.94 6.34 0.34
C GLY A 74 -9.79 7.86 0.38
N ALA A 75 -8.59 8.36 0.67
CA ALA A 75 -8.32 9.80 0.69
C ALA A 75 -8.44 10.43 -0.73
N PRO A 76 -8.98 11.66 -0.85
CA PRO A 76 -9.17 12.32 -2.14
C PRO A 76 -7.84 12.76 -2.77
N GLY A 77 -7.68 12.56 -4.08
CA GLY A 77 -6.50 12.93 -4.85
C GLY A 77 -6.83 13.84 -6.04
N LYS A 78 -5.84 14.54 -6.59
CA LYS A 78 -6.00 15.45 -7.76
C LYS A 78 -5.16 14.99 -8.95
N LEU A 79 -5.72 15.10 -10.16
CA LEU A 79 -5.01 14.83 -11.41
C LEU A 79 -4.30 16.11 -11.89
N HIS A 80 -3.00 16.02 -12.10
CA HIS A 80 -2.20 17.08 -12.72
C HIS A 80 -1.82 16.69 -14.15
N GLN A 81 -1.87 17.65 -15.07
CA GLN A 81 -1.46 17.46 -16.45
C GLN A 81 0.03 17.77 -16.57
N ALA A 82 0.83 16.79 -17.00
CA ALA A 82 2.25 17.01 -17.25
C ALA A 82 2.42 18.00 -18.42
N SER A 83 3.03 19.16 -18.16
CA SER A 83 3.52 20.03 -19.23
C SER A 83 4.86 19.49 -19.70
N LEU A 84 4.97 19.19 -20.99
CA LEU A 84 6.23 18.88 -21.66
C LEU A 84 7.12 20.13 -21.64
N ALA A 85 7.86 20.32 -20.56
CA ALA A 85 8.98 21.24 -20.51
C ALA A 85 10.18 20.53 -21.14
N SER A 86 10.71 21.16 -22.18
CA SER A 86 11.86 20.75 -22.96
C SER A 86 13.04 20.35 -22.07
N SER A 87 13.58 19.16 -22.33
CA SER A 87 14.74 18.60 -21.64
C SER A 87 16.00 19.42 -21.96
N GLU A 88 16.46 20.20 -20.98
CA GLU A 88 17.85 20.64 -20.95
C GLU A 88 18.69 19.56 -20.25
N ASP A 89 19.75 19.18 -20.96
CA ASP A 89 20.80 18.25 -20.60
C ASP A 89 21.45 18.61 -19.25
N LYS A 90 21.24 17.76 -18.24
CA LYS A 90 22.06 17.71 -17.04
C LYS A 90 22.42 16.27 -16.72
N GLY A 91 23.63 15.91 -17.11
CA GLY A 91 24.62 15.23 -16.28
C GLY A 91 24.14 13.98 -15.56
N THR A 92 24.64 12.83 -16.02
CA THR A 92 24.60 11.51 -15.35
C THR A 92 24.95 11.60 -13.87
N ALA A 93 23.94 11.86 -13.05
CA ALA A 93 23.92 11.44 -11.67
C ALA A 93 23.61 9.94 -11.66
N ASP A 94 24.32 9.20 -10.82
CA ASP A 94 24.03 7.82 -10.52
C ASP A 94 22.70 7.76 -9.72
N ILE A 95 21.59 7.93 -10.42
CA ILE A 95 20.25 7.90 -9.82
C ILE A 95 19.97 6.44 -9.48
N SER A 96 20.11 6.13 -8.19
CA SER A 96 19.72 4.85 -7.60
C SER A 96 18.22 4.62 -7.79
N LEU A 97 17.84 3.44 -8.29
CA LEU A 97 16.45 2.98 -8.44
C LEU A 97 15.70 2.88 -7.09
N SER A 98 16.38 3.08 -5.97
CA SER A 98 15.82 3.00 -4.61
C SER A 98 14.63 3.92 -4.35
N ASN A 99 14.51 5.01 -5.13
CA ASN A 99 13.43 5.98 -4.98
C ASN A 99 12.28 5.77 -6.00
N LEU A 100 12.43 4.81 -6.91
CA LEU A 100 11.42 4.45 -7.91
C LEU A 100 10.59 3.27 -7.39
N ILE A 101 9.32 3.51 -7.12
CA ILE A 101 8.40 2.48 -6.62
C ILE A 101 7.46 2.09 -7.76
N LEU A 102 7.41 0.80 -8.08
CA LEU A 102 6.37 0.25 -8.94
C LEU A 102 5.09 0.12 -8.10
N MET A 103 4.05 0.87 -8.47
CA MET A 103 2.77 0.93 -7.76
C MET A 103 1.73 -0.03 -8.35
N GLY A 104 1.86 -0.39 -9.63
CA GLY A 104 0.93 -1.31 -10.27
C GLY A 104 1.31 -1.66 -11.71
N THR A 105 0.87 -2.82 -12.16
CA THR A 105 1.04 -3.29 -13.55
C THR A 105 -0.27 -3.85 -14.08
N ALA A 106 -0.61 -3.48 -15.31
CA ALA A 106 -1.69 -4.12 -16.06
C ALA A 106 -1.10 -4.73 -17.32
N VAL A 107 -1.24 -6.05 -17.47
CA VAL A 107 -0.74 -6.81 -18.62
C VAL A 107 -1.90 -7.12 -19.56
N GLY A 108 -1.77 -6.71 -20.82
CA GLY A 108 -2.74 -6.95 -21.88
C GLY A 108 -2.04 -7.29 -23.20
N SER A 109 -2.83 -7.55 -24.25
CA SER A 109 -2.26 -7.83 -25.58
C SER A 109 -1.59 -6.60 -26.17
N GLY A 110 -0.28 -6.70 -26.45
CA GLY A 110 0.50 -5.66 -27.11
C GLY A 110 0.46 -4.30 -26.41
N SER A 111 -0.19 -3.32 -27.04
CA SER A 111 -0.25 -1.91 -26.61
C SER A 111 -1.11 -1.63 -25.37
N LEU A 112 -1.80 -2.65 -24.85
CA LEU A 112 -2.66 -2.56 -23.67
C LEU A 112 -1.89 -2.76 -22.34
N SER A 113 -0.59 -3.03 -22.41
CA SER A 113 0.24 -3.19 -21.20
C SER A 113 0.76 -1.85 -20.69
N TYR A 114 0.56 -1.56 -19.41
CA TYR A 114 1.05 -0.36 -18.74
C TYR A 114 1.50 -0.63 -17.30
N ALA A 115 2.43 0.20 -16.84
CA ALA A 115 2.99 0.17 -15.49
C ALA A 115 2.87 1.56 -14.86
N ILE A 116 2.61 1.60 -13.56
CA ILE A 116 2.42 2.83 -12.78
C ILE A 116 3.59 2.93 -11.83
N PHE A 117 4.34 4.03 -11.91
CA PHE A 117 5.50 4.27 -11.05
C PHE A 117 5.31 5.53 -10.22
N GLU A 118 5.88 5.54 -9.03
CA GLU A 118 6.02 6.70 -8.15
C GLU A 118 7.51 7.03 -7.98
N ASP A 119 7.90 8.26 -8.29
CA ASP A 119 9.23 8.80 -8.02
C ASP A 119 9.20 9.65 -6.74
N ARG A 120 9.95 9.18 -5.72
CA ARG A 120 10.06 9.85 -4.41
C ARG A 120 11.25 10.81 -4.30
N THR A 121 11.96 11.06 -5.40
CA THR A 121 13.08 12.03 -5.40
C THR A 121 12.63 13.47 -5.12
N GLN A 122 11.38 13.80 -5.41
CA GLN A 122 10.79 15.13 -5.20
C GLN A 122 9.57 15.06 -4.26
N SER A 123 9.28 16.16 -3.56
CA SER A 123 8.10 16.32 -2.71
C SER A 123 7.23 17.47 -3.25
N PRO A 124 5.99 17.23 -3.69
CA PRO A 124 5.25 15.95 -3.61
C PRO A 124 5.78 14.88 -4.58
N ALA A 125 5.62 13.60 -4.20
CA ALA A 125 6.02 12.46 -5.04
C ALA A 125 5.26 12.47 -6.37
N GLN A 126 5.96 12.16 -7.46
CA GLN A 126 5.41 12.20 -8.82
C GLN A 126 4.99 10.80 -9.25
N GLN A 127 3.69 10.61 -9.49
CA GLN A 127 3.14 9.33 -9.94
C GLN A 127 2.71 9.41 -11.41
N GLU A 128 3.22 8.52 -12.24
CA GLU A 128 2.92 8.49 -13.68
C GLU A 128 2.74 7.08 -14.25
N VAL A 129 2.07 7.00 -15.41
CA VAL A 129 1.75 5.76 -16.10
C VAL A 129 2.61 5.64 -17.37
N PHE A 130 3.32 4.53 -17.49
CA PHE A 130 4.27 4.26 -18.56
C PHE A 130 3.85 3.04 -19.37
N ARG A 131 4.19 3.05 -20.66
CA ARG A 131 3.87 1.97 -21.61
C ARG A 131 5.13 1.23 -21.99
N LEU A 132 4.95 0.04 -22.56
CA LEU A 132 6.08 -0.71 -23.09
C LEU A 132 6.81 0.14 -24.15
N GLY A 133 8.12 0.30 -23.97
CA GLY A 133 9.00 1.10 -24.82
C GLY A 133 9.16 2.56 -24.41
N SER A 134 8.42 3.08 -23.42
CA SER A 134 8.60 4.46 -22.95
C SER A 134 9.75 4.58 -21.95
N GLU A 135 10.34 5.77 -21.88
CA GLU A 135 11.30 6.13 -20.84
C GLU A 135 10.59 6.41 -19.52
N VAL A 136 11.06 5.81 -18.44
CA VAL A 136 10.52 5.92 -17.08
C VAL A 136 11.35 6.97 -16.34
N PHE A 137 10.83 8.19 -16.27
CA PHE A 137 11.50 9.38 -15.71
C PHE A 137 12.97 9.47 -16.18
N GLN A 138 13.94 9.41 -15.25
CA GLN A 138 15.38 9.43 -15.52
C GLN A 138 16.03 8.05 -15.29
N TYR A 139 15.22 7.00 -15.12
CA TYR A 139 15.67 5.66 -14.71
C TYR A 139 15.92 4.70 -15.88
N GLY A 140 15.36 4.97 -17.07
CA GLY A 140 15.63 4.20 -18.30
C GLY A 140 14.38 3.75 -19.06
N THR A 141 14.55 2.94 -20.11
CA THR A 141 13.45 2.52 -21.00
C THR A 141 12.78 1.24 -20.53
N LEU A 142 11.44 1.25 -20.45
CA LEU A 142 10.65 0.09 -20.10
C LEU A 142 10.62 -0.95 -21.23
N LYS A 143 11.24 -2.12 -21.03
CA LYS A 143 11.33 -3.18 -22.05
C LYS A 143 10.28 -4.28 -21.89
N LYS A 144 9.92 -4.60 -20.66
CA LYS A 144 8.97 -5.69 -20.36
C LYS A 144 8.06 -5.32 -19.21
N ILE A 145 6.78 -5.66 -19.35
CA ILE A 145 5.76 -5.50 -18.31
C ILE A 145 5.18 -6.88 -18.04
N GLU A 146 5.34 -7.36 -16.81
CA GLU A 146 4.78 -8.61 -16.31
C GLU A 146 3.76 -8.31 -15.21
N ARG A 147 3.11 -9.36 -14.69
CA ARG A 147 2.00 -9.23 -13.75
C ARG A 147 2.41 -8.64 -12.40
N SER A 148 3.67 -8.82 -12.02
CA SER A 148 4.22 -8.45 -10.70
C SER A 148 5.62 -7.85 -10.81
N SER A 149 6.06 -7.49 -12.01
CA SER A 149 7.43 -7.05 -12.28
C SER A 149 7.50 -6.31 -13.60
N VAL A 150 8.48 -5.42 -13.71
CA VAL A 150 8.79 -4.70 -14.94
C VAL A 150 10.29 -4.66 -15.14
N SER A 151 10.75 -4.77 -16.39
CA SER A 151 12.17 -4.68 -16.73
C SER A 151 12.45 -3.33 -17.38
N ILE A 152 13.29 -2.53 -16.73
CA ILE A 152 13.77 -1.23 -17.18
C ILE A 152 15.21 -1.41 -17.68
N GLN A 153 15.49 -0.97 -18.90
CA GLN A 153 16.81 -0.98 -19.47
C GLN A 153 17.43 0.41 -19.39
N ARG A 154 18.62 0.51 -18.79
CA ARG A 154 19.44 1.72 -18.77
C ARG A 154 20.82 1.36 -19.30
N ASN A 155 21.22 1.98 -20.42
CA ASN A 155 22.43 1.61 -21.15
C ASN A 155 22.42 0.11 -21.54
N ALA A 156 23.51 -0.61 -21.27
CA ALA A 156 23.65 -2.04 -21.50
C ALA A 156 23.10 -2.93 -20.37
N SER A 157 22.56 -2.35 -19.29
CA SER A 157 22.10 -3.09 -18.10
C SER A 157 20.58 -3.09 -17.99
N SER A 158 20.01 -4.25 -17.67
CA SER A 158 18.58 -4.44 -17.46
C SER A 158 18.29 -4.61 -15.97
N TYR A 159 17.36 -3.81 -15.45
CA TYR A 159 16.96 -3.77 -14.05
C TYR A 159 15.52 -4.24 -13.94
N THR A 160 15.24 -5.22 -13.08
CA THR A 160 13.88 -5.68 -12.82
C THR A 160 13.35 -5.01 -11.56
N VAL A 161 12.30 -4.22 -11.71
CA VAL A 161 11.57 -3.61 -10.60
C VAL A 161 10.33 -4.46 -10.36
N SER A 162 10.31 -5.19 -9.25
CA SER A 162 9.15 -5.95 -8.81
C SER A 162 8.11 -5.04 -8.18
N LEU A 163 6.84 -5.40 -8.34
CA LEU A 163 5.72 -4.79 -7.64
C LEU A 163 5.88 -5.17 -6.18
N SER A 164 6.28 -4.20 -5.36
CA SER A 164 6.67 -4.45 -3.98
C SER A 164 5.49 -4.95 -3.15
N ASP A 165 5.50 -6.23 -2.77
CA ASP A 165 5.57 -6.58 -1.34
C ASP A 165 7.07 -6.57 -1.01
N LEU A 166 7.60 -5.43 -0.55
CA LEU A 166 9.03 -5.08 -0.45
C LEU A 166 9.96 -6.26 -0.10
N SER A 167 10.48 -6.91 -1.15
CA SER A 167 11.54 -7.93 -1.11
C SER A 167 12.34 -7.85 -2.41
N MET A 168 13.44 -7.11 -2.40
CA MET A 168 14.53 -7.26 -3.37
C MET A 168 15.75 -7.63 -2.52
N GLU A 169 16.50 -8.69 -2.79
CA GLU A 169 17.21 -8.95 -4.05
C GLU A 169 17.27 -10.43 -4.43
N SER A 170 17.12 -10.70 -5.73
CA SER A 170 17.87 -11.77 -6.38
C SER A 170 18.10 -11.39 -7.84
N SER A 171 19.34 -11.05 -8.18
CA SER A 171 19.83 -11.11 -9.56
C SER A 171 20.41 -12.53 -9.80
N PRO A 172 20.15 -13.18 -10.96
CA PRO A 172 20.56 -14.56 -11.16
C PRO A 172 22.01 -14.70 -11.68
N ALA A 173 22.69 -15.69 -11.11
CA ALA A 173 23.72 -16.58 -11.67
C ALA A 173 24.85 -16.00 -12.56
N GLN A 174 26.04 -15.92 -11.96
CA GLN A 174 27.24 -16.45 -12.60
C GLN A 174 27.99 -17.32 -11.59
N GLU A 175 28.08 -18.61 -11.91
CA GLU A 175 28.96 -19.56 -11.24
C GLU A 175 30.41 -19.16 -11.52
N GLN A 176 31.10 -18.65 -10.49
CA GLN A 176 32.52 -18.89 -10.37
C GLN A 176 32.94 -18.80 -8.91
N SER A 177 33.35 -19.96 -8.42
CA SER A 177 34.06 -20.19 -7.17
C SER A 177 35.12 -19.12 -6.92
N ARG A 178 34.90 -18.29 -5.89
CA ARG A 178 35.93 -17.56 -5.14
C ARG A 178 35.35 -17.14 -3.79
N GLU A 179 36.21 -17.25 -2.78
CA GLU A 179 35.93 -17.14 -1.36
C GLU A 179 35.05 -15.94 -1.00
N ALA A 180 34.08 -16.19 -0.12
CA ALA A 180 33.10 -15.21 0.32
C ALA A 180 33.77 -14.00 1.00
N PRO A 181 33.56 -12.76 0.51
CA PRO A 181 33.59 -11.63 1.40
C PRO A 181 32.34 -11.72 2.29
N LYS A 182 32.54 -11.65 3.60
CA LYS A 182 31.49 -11.69 4.62
C LYS A 182 30.39 -10.69 4.24
N SER A 183 29.16 -11.18 4.00
CA SER A 183 27.97 -10.33 3.99
C SER A 183 27.87 -9.65 5.36
N GLN A 184 28.17 -8.36 5.40
CA GLN A 184 28.12 -7.52 6.60
C GLN A 184 26.70 -7.05 6.95
N ASN A 185 25.65 -7.62 6.31
CA ASN A 185 24.29 -7.11 6.45
C ASN A 185 23.25 -8.09 7.01
N SER A 186 23.62 -9.33 7.33
CA SER A 186 22.69 -10.29 7.93
C SER A 186 22.70 -10.20 9.46
N PHE A 187 21.59 -9.76 10.05
CA PHE A 187 21.34 -9.70 11.51
C PHE A 187 21.45 -11.07 12.18
N ALA A 188 21.09 -12.12 11.44
CA ALA A 188 21.26 -13.52 11.78
C ALA A 188 21.81 -14.31 10.59
N ARG A 189 22.73 -15.22 10.86
CA ARG A 189 23.18 -16.24 9.91
C ARG A 189 22.59 -17.58 10.33
N LYS A 190 21.76 -18.17 9.47
CA LYS A 190 21.31 -19.56 9.65
C LYS A 190 22.51 -20.50 9.46
N VAL A 191 22.80 -21.32 10.46
CA VAL A 191 23.93 -22.28 10.46
C VAL A 191 23.45 -23.72 10.46
N GLY A 192 22.22 -23.97 10.90
CA GLY A 192 21.55 -25.26 10.83
C GLY A 192 20.04 -25.09 10.61
N GLU A 193 19.27 -26.19 10.58
CA GLU A 193 17.83 -26.13 10.36
C GLU A 193 17.10 -25.32 11.46
N ARG A 194 17.62 -25.39 12.69
CA ARG A 194 17.13 -24.72 13.90
C ARG A 194 18.19 -23.90 14.64
N ASP A 195 19.38 -23.76 14.05
CA ASP A 195 20.52 -23.08 14.66
C ASP A 195 20.85 -21.80 13.92
N TYR A 196 20.95 -20.71 14.67
CA TYR A 196 21.18 -19.37 14.15
C TYR A 196 22.33 -18.69 14.91
N ILE A 197 23.17 -17.94 14.20
CA ILE A 197 24.17 -17.06 14.80
C ILE A 197 23.69 -15.63 14.66
N LEU A 198 23.61 -14.89 15.76
CA LEU A 198 23.19 -13.49 15.79
C LEU A 198 24.39 -12.57 15.97
N ASP A 199 24.41 -11.41 15.30
CA ASP A 199 25.43 -10.36 15.54
C ASP A 199 25.08 -9.59 16.82
N SER A 200 25.93 -9.71 17.83
CA SER A 200 25.80 -9.05 19.14
C SER A 200 25.57 -7.55 19.05
N ARG A 201 26.24 -6.85 18.12
CA ARG A 201 26.15 -5.38 17.98
C ARG A 201 24.77 -4.94 17.50
N ARG A 202 24.13 -5.75 16.67
CA ARG A 202 22.81 -5.47 16.11
C ARG A 202 21.72 -5.72 17.15
N ILE A 203 21.82 -6.82 17.91
CA ILE A 203 20.95 -7.07 19.07
C ILE A 203 21.05 -5.90 20.04
N GLN A 204 22.28 -5.48 20.39
CA GLN A 204 22.51 -4.34 21.27
C GLN A 204 21.78 -3.07 20.79
N LYS A 205 21.89 -2.75 19.49
CA LYS A 205 21.24 -1.60 18.88
C LYS A 205 19.70 -1.68 18.88
N SER A 206 19.13 -2.87 18.70
CA SER A 206 17.68 -3.07 18.82
C SER A 206 17.22 -2.95 20.28
N LEU A 207 18.02 -3.44 21.24
CA LEU A 207 17.75 -3.29 22.67
C LEU A 207 17.83 -1.82 23.14
N GLU A 208 18.63 -0.99 22.47
CA GLU A 208 18.68 0.46 22.72
C GLU A 208 17.41 1.18 22.26
N ASN A 209 16.61 0.57 21.37
CA ASN A 209 15.39 1.14 20.81
C ASN A 209 14.19 0.21 21.06
N PRO A 210 13.73 0.05 22.31
CA PRO A 210 12.68 -0.91 22.67
C PRO A 210 11.35 -0.65 21.95
N GLU A 211 11.03 0.61 21.62
CA GLU A 211 9.84 0.97 20.85
C GLU A 211 9.83 0.36 19.45
N GLN A 212 11.00 0.21 18.82
CA GLN A 212 11.12 -0.40 17.51
C GLN A 212 10.82 -1.91 17.56
N ILE A 213 11.20 -2.58 18.64
CA ILE A 213 10.89 -4.01 18.86
C ILE A 213 9.37 -4.24 18.97
N LEU A 214 8.63 -3.29 19.54
CA LEU A 214 7.17 -3.38 19.64
C LEU A 214 6.45 -3.11 18.32
N THR A 215 7.13 -2.48 17.36
CA THR A 215 6.57 -2.13 16.04
C THR A 215 7.00 -3.10 14.93
N ASP A 216 8.08 -3.86 15.15
CA ASP A 216 8.58 -4.87 14.21
C ASP A 216 7.65 -6.09 14.05
N ALA A 217 6.71 -6.32 14.98
CA ALA A 217 5.65 -7.32 14.86
C ALA A 217 4.49 -7.05 15.83
N ARG A 218 3.30 -7.53 15.49
CA ARG A 218 2.13 -7.54 16.39
C ARG A 218 2.05 -8.88 17.12
N MET A 219 1.85 -8.82 18.43
CA MET A 219 1.60 -9.98 19.28
C MET A 219 0.12 -10.03 19.66
N LEU A 220 -0.55 -11.12 19.30
CA LEU A 220 -1.95 -11.36 19.62
C LEU A 220 -2.04 -12.51 20.63
N PRO A 221 -2.83 -12.38 21.73
CA PRO A 221 -3.02 -13.47 22.67
C PRO A 221 -3.57 -14.71 21.97
N ASN A 222 -2.93 -15.86 22.17
CA ASN A 222 -3.44 -17.15 21.71
C ASN A 222 -4.11 -17.89 22.88
N ILE A 223 -5.43 -17.99 22.85
CA ILE A 223 -6.22 -18.67 23.87
C ILE A 223 -6.59 -20.07 23.36
N ASN A 224 -6.27 -21.09 24.13
CA ASN A 224 -6.68 -22.45 23.79
C ASN A 224 -8.17 -22.64 24.06
N ALA A 225 -8.92 -23.04 23.03
CA ALA A 225 -10.37 -23.21 23.08
C ALA A 225 -10.85 -24.33 24.02
N GLN A 226 -9.99 -25.29 24.36
CA GLN A 226 -10.32 -26.42 25.23
C GLN A 226 -10.06 -26.11 26.71
N THR A 227 -8.95 -25.40 26.99
CA THR A 227 -8.55 -25.09 28.38
C THR A 227 -8.98 -23.70 28.84
N GLY A 228 -9.33 -22.80 27.91
CA GLY A 228 -9.63 -21.39 28.17
C GLY A 228 -8.43 -20.58 28.65
N LYS A 229 -7.24 -21.17 28.71
CA LYS A 229 -6.01 -20.50 29.14
C LYS A 229 -5.24 -19.95 27.94
N GLN A 230 -4.54 -18.85 28.16
CA GLN A 230 -3.62 -18.31 27.17
C GLN A 230 -2.36 -19.19 27.14
N GLU A 231 -2.03 -19.72 25.96
CA GLU A 231 -0.87 -20.60 25.78
C GLU A 231 0.36 -19.86 25.24
N GLY A 232 0.18 -18.67 24.69
CA GLY A 232 1.28 -17.86 24.14
C GLY A 232 0.78 -16.68 23.31
N PHE A 233 1.63 -16.18 22.43
CA PHE A 233 1.31 -15.08 21.51
C PHE A 233 1.51 -15.47 20.06
N THR A 234 0.47 -15.28 19.26
CA THR A 234 0.58 -15.37 17.81
C THR A 234 1.27 -14.12 17.29
N ILE A 235 2.32 -14.32 16.50
CA ILE A 235 3.08 -13.26 15.85
C ILE A 235 2.45 -13.00 14.48
N SER A 236 2.11 -11.74 14.21
CA SER A 236 1.55 -11.27 12.95
C SER A 236 2.19 -9.96 12.50
N GLU A 237 2.09 -9.63 11.22
CA GLU A 237 2.66 -8.39 10.66
C GLU A 237 4.16 -8.24 10.93
N VAL A 238 4.93 -9.33 10.78
CA VAL A 238 6.39 -9.31 10.93
C VAL A 238 7.02 -8.42 9.86
N VAL A 239 7.72 -7.38 10.29
CA VAL A 239 8.42 -6.43 9.42
C VAL A 239 9.66 -7.11 8.80
N PRO A 240 9.84 -7.04 7.46
CA PRO A 240 11.05 -7.54 6.81
C PRO A 240 12.31 -6.85 7.34
N ASN A 241 13.38 -7.60 7.56
CA ASN A 241 14.62 -7.12 8.19
C ASN A 241 14.50 -6.63 9.64
N GLY A 242 13.32 -6.77 10.26
CA GLY A 242 13.13 -6.53 11.70
C GLY A 242 13.77 -7.62 12.56
N ILE A 243 13.71 -7.44 13.88
CA ILE A 243 14.31 -8.39 14.83
C ILE A 243 13.66 -9.78 14.75
N TYR A 244 12.32 -9.87 14.67
CA TYR A 244 11.61 -11.15 14.59
C TYR A 244 11.90 -11.89 13.28
N TYR A 245 11.94 -11.17 12.16
CA TYR A 245 12.31 -11.75 10.86
C TYR A 245 13.74 -12.30 10.89
N SER A 246 14.66 -11.55 11.51
CA SER A 246 16.05 -11.94 11.70
C SER A 246 16.19 -13.19 12.57
N LEU A 247 15.34 -13.33 13.58
CA LEU A 247 15.25 -14.56 14.37
C LEU A 247 14.62 -15.73 13.59
N GLY A 248 14.17 -15.54 12.35
CA GLY A 248 13.54 -16.59 11.55
C GLY A 248 12.10 -16.88 11.96
N LEU A 249 11.47 -15.97 12.72
CA LEU A 249 10.05 -16.00 13.03
C LEU A 249 9.24 -15.53 11.82
N ARG A 250 8.03 -16.07 11.70
CA ARG A 250 7.14 -15.85 10.56
C ARG A 250 5.74 -15.52 11.05
N ASN A 251 4.97 -14.91 10.17
CA ASN A 251 3.55 -14.67 10.40
C ASN A 251 2.83 -16.00 10.67
N GLY A 252 2.08 -16.05 11.77
CA GLY A 252 1.35 -17.23 12.22
C GLY A 252 2.12 -18.17 13.15
N ASP A 253 3.38 -17.85 13.51
CA ASP A 253 4.08 -18.54 14.59
C ASP A 253 3.46 -18.17 15.95
N ILE A 254 3.33 -19.14 16.85
CA ILE A 254 2.89 -18.92 18.23
C ILE A 254 4.11 -19.01 19.14
N LEU A 255 4.48 -17.91 19.78
CA LEU A 255 5.56 -17.86 20.75
C LEU A 255 5.07 -18.32 22.12
N LEU A 256 5.70 -19.37 22.66
CA LEU A 256 5.37 -19.93 23.97
C LEU A 256 6.35 -19.43 25.05
N ARG A 257 7.65 -19.55 24.76
CA ARG A 257 8.71 -19.37 25.76
C ARG A 257 9.98 -18.82 25.14
N ILE A 258 10.65 -17.93 25.88
CA ILE A 258 12.01 -17.46 25.58
C ILE A 258 12.90 -17.89 26.74
N ASN A 259 13.84 -18.80 26.50
CA ASN A 259 14.63 -19.49 27.52
C ASN A 259 13.73 -20.13 28.59
N ASP A 260 13.83 -19.65 29.83
CA ASP A 260 13.04 -20.14 30.97
C ASP A 260 11.85 -19.22 31.31
N LEU A 261 11.55 -18.23 30.46
CA LEU A 261 10.48 -17.27 30.67
C LEU A 261 9.29 -17.57 29.73
N GLU A 262 8.16 -17.94 30.32
CA GLU A 262 6.89 -18.14 29.62
C GLU A 262 6.29 -16.79 29.19
N ILE A 263 6.00 -16.65 27.90
CA ILE A 263 5.50 -15.38 27.35
C ILE A 263 3.99 -15.33 27.50
N SER A 264 3.56 -14.84 28.67
CA SER A 264 2.15 -14.67 29.05
C SER A 264 1.61 -13.26 28.78
N ASN A 265 2.48 -12.27 28.60
CA ASN A 265 2.10 -10.93 28.15
C ASN A 265 3.26 -10.22 27.41
N PRO A 266 2.98 -9.13 26.66
CA PRO A 266 4.03 -8.37 25.97
C PRO A 266 5.13 -7.81 26.90
N GLU A 267 4.78 -7.49 28.14
CA GLU A 267 5.74 -6.99 29.15
C GLU A 267 6.79 -8.06 29.51
N VAL A 268 6.34 -9.32 29.65
CA VAL A 268 7.23 -10.46 29.90
C VAL A 268 8.15 -10.71 28.69
N ALA A 269 7.68 -10.47 27.46
CA ALA A 269 8.53 -10.52 26.28
C ALA A 269 9.64 -9.45 26.31
N MET A 270 9.32 -8.23 26.74
CA MET A 270 10.31 -7.16 26.93
C MET A 270 11.32 -7.51 28.03
N GLN A 271 10.85 -8.08 29.14
CA GLN A 271 11.72 -8.54 30.22
C GLN A 271 12.65 -9.66 29.72
N ALA A 272 12.12 -10.62 28.97
CA ALA A 272 12.91 -11.69 28.37
C ALA A 272 13.98 -11.14 27.43
N MET A 273 13.62 -10.17 26.57
CA MET A 273 14.55 -9.49 25.67
C MET A 273 15.66 -8.74 26.42
N SER A 274 15.30 -8.03 27.49
CA SER A 274 16.26 -7.33 28.35
C SER A 274 17.22 -8.31 29.02
N ALA A 275 16.74 -9.48 29.44
CA ALA A 275 17.56 -10.53 30.00
C ALA A 275 18.54 -11.13 28.97
N LEU A 276 18.24 -11.06 27.67
CA LEU A 276 19.18 -11.51 26.62
C LEU A 276 20.45 -10.64 26.56
N LYS A 277 20.45 -9.45 27.15
CA LYS A 277 21.61 -8.56 27.21
C LYS A 277 22.74 -9.21 28.02
N GLY A 278 23.75 -9.70 27.31
CA GLY A 278 24.92 -10.37 27.90
C GLY A 278 24.84 -11.90 27.93
N MET A 279 23.76 -12.50 27.40
CA MET A 279 23.69 -13.95 27.20
C MET A 279 24.30 -14.35 25.86
N ASN A 280 24.96 -15.50 25.82
CA ASN A 280 25.60 -16.01 24.60
C ASN A 280 24.70 -16.99 23.83
N ASN A 281 23.68 -17.54 24.48
CA ASN A 281 22.75 -18.50 23.90
C ASN A 281 21.32 -18.10 24.23
N ILE A 282 20.41 -18.30 23.28
CA ILE A 282 18.98 -18.07 23.43
C ILE A 282 18.26 -19.31 22.90
N ASN A 283 17.29 -19.81 23.65
CA ASN A 283 16.35 -20.82 23.21
C ASN A 283 14.97 -20.19 23.04
N LEU A 284 14.29 -20.49 21.94
CA LEU A 284 12.96 -20.00 21.62
C LEU A 284 12.03 -21.17 21.33
N ASP A 285 10.99 -21.34 22.15
CA ASP A 285 9.97 -22.37 21.93
C ASP A 285 8.75 -21.75 21.24
N ILE A 286 8.40 -22.30 20.08
CA ILE A 286 7.30 -21.83 19.24
C ILE A 286 6.42 -22.99 18.78
N ILE A 287 5.21 -22.67 18.34
CA ILE A 287 4.37 -23.56 17.55
C ILE A 287 4.30 -22.99 16.13
N ARG A 288 4.71 -23.79 15.15
CA ARG A 288 4.60 -23.45 13.72
C ARG A 288 3.78 -24.51 13.02
N SER A 289 2.72 -24.09 12.32
CA SER A 289 1.82 -25.01 11.63
C SER A 289 1.27 -26.13 12.53
N GLY A 290 1.03 -25.81 13.81
CA GLY A 290 0.53 -26.76 14.82
C GLY A 290 1.58 -27.71 15.42
N GLN A 291 2.86 -27.58 15.07
CA GLN A 291 3.94 -28.38 15.62
C GLN A 291 4.83 -27.57 16.56
N ASN A 292 5.15 -28.15 17.73
CA ASN A 292 6.08 -27.55 18.67
C ASN A 292 7.52 -27.62 18.11
N MET A 293 8.20 -26.48 18.10
CA MET A 293 9.56 -26.31 17.61
C MET A 293 10.36 -25.51 18.62
N SER A 294 11.62 -25.88 18.80
CA SER A 294 12.60 -25.17 19.63
C SER A 294 13.72 -24.68 18.73
N MET A 295 14.07 -23.39 18.81
CA MET A 295 15.09 -22.74 18.00
C MET A 295 16.23 -22.24 18.89
N ASN A 296 17.46 -22.61 18.53
CA ASN A 296 18.64 -22.23 19.29
C ASN A 296 19.41 -21.13 18.57
N TYR A 297 19.72 -20.07 19.29
CA TYR A 297 20.49 -18.94 18.80
C TYR A 297 21.77 -18.79 19.61
N ARG A 298 22.87 -18.52 18.93
CA ARG A 298 24.15 -18.19 19.55
C ARG A 298 24.53 -16.76 19.18
N ILE A 299 24.73 -15.92 20.17
CA ILE A 299 25.17 -14.53 19.99
C ILE A 299 26.70 -14.52 19.83
N ARG A 300 27.21 -13.79 18.84
CA ARG A 300 28.65 -13.65 18.56
C ARG A 300 29.08 -12.20 18.30
#